data_AF-A0A1N7MGB5-F1
#
_entry.id   AF-A0A1N7MGB5-F1
#
_cell.length_a   1.000
_cell.length_b   1.000
_cell.length_c   1.000
_cell.angle_alpha   90.00
_cell.angle_beta   90.00
_cell.angle_gamma   90.00
#
_symmetry.space_group_name_H-M   'P 1'
#
loop_
_entity.id
_entity.type
_entity.pdbx_description
1 polymer ?
#
loop_
_entity_poly.entity_id
_entity_poly.type
_entity_poly.pdbx_seq_one_letter_code
_entity_poly.pdbx_strand_id
1 'polypeptide(L)'
;MPDVIARLEQALRRNPDCYTGLLIRQRAFHVEKGPSGDQEALALIYADDPGLSKYWYGHVQRHPSKPGFVACLVWTEIFINGDCPETLFARFHYWVKDRLNYEPCTVQYPGDAFHHAPTFAQAVAGMEVIIQRFNLDKRWPPDEMDTQPVEFRILDVYGMENIKDADGCWPPVPMRVVSGIVEEPAESRTCPRLFVSLPPP
;
A
#
# COMPACT_ATOMS: atom_id res chain seq x y z
N MET A 1 -16.68 -10.70 9.43
CA MET A 1 -16.92 -9.46 10.22
C MET A 1 -17.24 -8.29 9.29
N PRO A 2 -18.52 -8.04 8.93
CA PRO A 2 -18.92 -6.88 8.12
C PRO A 2 -18.64 -5.50 8.75
N ASP A 3 -18.31 -5.47 10.05
CA ASP A 3 -18.09 -4.25 10.83
C ASP A 3 -16.75 -3.54 10.50
N VAL A 4 -15.69 -4.27 10.13
CA VAL A 4 -14.35 -3.69 9.90
C VAL A 4 -14.35 -2.72 8.73
N ILE A 5 -14.87 -3.14 7.57
CA ILE A 5 -14.93 -2.29 6.36
C ILE A 5 -15.82 -1.08 6.61
N ALA A 6 -16.98 -1.30 7.24
CA ALA A 6 -17.92 -0.22 7.54
C ALA A 6 -17.28 0.86 8.42
N ARG A 7 -16.52 0.46 9.44
CA ARG A 7 -15.82 1.39 10.34
C ARG A 7 -14.73 2.20 9.62
N LEU A 8 -13.91 1.54 8.80
CA LEU A 8 -12.87 2.24 8.01
C LEU A 8 -13.48 3.20 6.98
N GLU A 9 -14.50 2.76 6.22
CA GLU A 9 -15.22 3.63 5.28
C GLU A 9 -15.86 4.84 5.99
N GLN A 10 -16.42 4.63 7.20
CA GLN A 10 -16.98 5.72 7.99
C GLN A 10 -15.91 6.71 8.46
N ALA A 11 -14.74 6.24 8.89
CA ALA A 11 -13.62 7.10 9.26
C ALA A 11 -13.14 7.94 8.06
N LEU A 12 -12.95 7.28 6.90
CA LEU A 12 -12.53 7.94 5.66
C LEU A 12 -13.54 8.99 5.17
N ARG A 13 -14.86 8.78 5.36
CA ARG A 13 -15.89 9.77 4.97
C ARG A 13 -15.94 10.99 5.88
N ARG A 14 -15.45 10.87 7.12
CA ARG A 14 -15.50 11.95 8.12
C ARG A 14 -14.28 12.88 8.07
N ASN A 15 -13.17 12.43 7.50
CA ASN A 15 -11.97 13.24 7.34
C ASN A 15 -11.94 13.92 5.95
N PRO A 16 -11.99 15.27 5.86
CA PRO A 16 -11.94 15.98 4.59
C PRO A 16 -10.61 15.82 3.83
N ASP A 17 -9.52 15.48 4.53
CA ASP A 17 -8.20 15.22 3.92
C ASP A 17 -8.12 13.81 3.30
N CYS A 18 -9.12 12.95 3.56
CA CYS A 18 -9.22 11.60 3.01
C CYS A 18 -10.12 11.56 1.78
N TYR A 19 -9.67 12.16 0.68
CA TYR A 19 -10.39 12.16 -0.59
C TYR A 19 -9.70 11.31 -1.66
N THR A 20 -10.54 10.73 -2.49
CA THR A 20 -10.16 9.86 -3.59
C THR A 20 -10.93 10.34 -4.80
N GLY A 21 -10.26 10.51 -5.95
CA GLY A 21 -10.94 10.91 -7.17
C GLY A 21 -12.15 10.05 -7.49
N LEU A 22 -13.05 10.58 -8.32
CA LEU A 22 -14.40 10.04 -8.58
C LEU A 22 -14.44 8.58 -9.07
N LEU A 23 -13.32 8.03 -9.53
CA LEU A 23 -13.23 6.68 -10.10
C LEU A 23 -13.10 5.57 -9.04
N ILE A 24 -12.92 5.90 -7.77
CA ILE A 24 -12.68 4.92 -6.69
C ILE A 24 -14.01 4.53 -6.04
N ARG A 25 -14.41 3.26 -6.21
CA ARG A 25 -15.71 2.72 -5.73
C ARG A 25 -15.70 2.30 -4.26
N GLN A 26 -14.59 1.75 -3.80
CA GLN A 26 -14.38 1.25 -2.45
C GLN A 26 -12.95 1.56 -2.05
N ARG A 27 -12.76 1.94 -0.79
CA ARG A 27 -11.48 2.39 -0.27
C ARG A 27 -10.93 1.47 0.81
N ALA A 28 -11.79 0.79 1.56
CA ALA A 28 -11.38 -0.15 2.58
C ALA A 28 -11.64 -1.61 2.17
N PHE A 29 -10.67 -2.49 2.40
CA PHE A 29 -10.69 -3.91 2.09
C PHE A 29 -10.17 -4.74 3.27
N HIS A 30 -10.57 -6.00 3.34
CA HIS A 30 -10.24 -6.92 4.41
C HIS A 30 -10.16 -8.34 3.87
N VAL A 31 -9.18 -9.10 4.36
CA VAL A 31 -9.02 -10.54 4.10
C VAL A 31 -8.75 -11.26 5.42
N GLU A 32 -9.33 -12.45 5.57
CA GLU A 32 -9.12 -13.29 6.77
C GLU A 32 -7.70 -13.86 6.84
N LYS A 33 -7.00 -13.93 5.70
CA LYS A 33 -5.62 -14.40 5.60
C LYS A 33 -4.90 -13.69 4.45
N GLY A 34 -4.11 -12.67 4.76
CA GLY A 34 -3.27 -11.94 3.81
C GLY A 34 -1.82 -12.43 3.77
N PRO A 35 -0.95 -11.73 3.03
CA PRO A 35 0.49 -12.03 2.89
C PRO A 35 1.29 -12.08 4.20
N SER A 36 0.87 -11.39 5.25
CA SER A 36 1.42 -11.47 6.61
C SER A 36 1.10 -12.80 7.32
N GLY A 37 0.23 -13.62 6.74
CA GLY A 37 -0.14 -14.95 7.23
C GLY A 37 -1.37 -14.99 8.12
N ASP A 38 -2.00 -13.85 8.40
CA ASP A 38 -3.17 -13.67 9.29
C ASP A 38 -4.13 -12.62 8.69
N GLN A 39 -5.15 -12.20 9.44
CA GLN A 39 -6.09 -11.13 9.05
C GLN A 39 -5.38 -9.83 8.68
N GLU A 40 -5.83 -9.21 7.58
CA GLU A 40 -5.34 -7.92 7.12
C GLU A 40 -6.47 -6.99 6.67
N ALA A 41 -6.29 -5.69 6.91
CA ALA A 41 -7.14 -4.64 6.39
C ALA A 41 -6.31 -3.56 5.69
N LEU A 42 -6.81 -3.06 4.57
CA LEU A 42 -6.18 -2.02 3.78
C LEU A 42 -7.19 -0.92 3.50
N ALA A 43 -6.81 0.34 3.74
CA ALA A 43 -7.63 1.51 3.48
C ALA A 43 -6.87 2.47 2.57
N LEU A 44 -7.42 2.82 1.41
CA LEU A 44 -6.92 3.90 0.57
C LEU A 44 -7.37 5.24 1.19
N ILE A 45 -6.41 5.99 1.72
CA ILE A 45 -6.62 7.23 2.44
C ILE A 45 -6.65 8.41 1.46
N TYR A 46 -5.71 8.46 0.52
CA TYR A 46 -5.56 9.56 -0.43
C TYR A 46 -5.04 9.06 -1.79
N ALA A 47 -5.64 9.54 -2.88
CA ALA A 47 -5.26 9.16 -4.25
C ALA A 47 -5.63 10.18 -5.36
N ASP A 48 -5.85 11.46 -5.03
CA ASP A 48 -6.47 12.40 -5.97
C ASP A 48 -5.51 13.21 -6.85
N ASP A 49 -4.19 13.09 -6.66
CA ASP A 49 -3.22 13.80 -7.49
C ASP A 49 -2.16 12.87 -8.10
N PRO A 50 -2.41 12.36 -9.33
CA PRO A 50 -1.46 11.51 -10.05
C PRO A 50 -0.14 12.24 -10.39
N GLY A 51 -0.16 13.58 -10.49
CA GLY A 51 1.02 14.38 -10.85
C GLY A 51 2.03 14.48 -9.73
N LEU A 52 1.62 14.15 -8.50
CA LEU A 52 2.48 14.19 -7.34
C LEU A 52 3.11 12.84 -6.96
N SER A 53 2.67 11.73 -7.57
CA SER A 53 3.07 10.36 -7.16
C SER A 53 2.86 10.11 -5.67
N LYS A 54 1.67 10.42 -5.14
CA LYS A 54 1.38 10.37 -3.70
C LYS A 54 0.13 9.55 -3.43
N TYR A 55 0.32 8.31 -3.02
CA TYR A 55 -0.78 7.44 -2.62
C TYR A 55 -0.59 7.03 -1.17
N TRP A 56 -1.60 7.30 -0.35
CA TRP A 56 -1.57 7.00 1.08
C TRP A 56 -2.51 5.86 1.41
N TYR A 57 -2.00 4.91 2.17
CA TYR A 57 -2.72 3.72 2.59
C TYR A 57 -2.60 3.57 4.10
N GLY A 58 -3.69 3.14 4.73
CA GLY A 58 -3.65 2.55 6.06
C GLY A 58 -3.59 1.04 5.92
N HIS A 59 -2.57 0.40 6.46
CA HIS A 59 -2.43 -1.05 6.45
C HIS A 59 -2.45 -1.61 7.87
N VAL A 60 -3.36 -2.56 8.12
CA VAL A 60 -3.43 -3.34 9.35
C VAL A 60 -3.02 -4.78 9.05
N GLN A 61 -2.01 -5.29 9.74
CA GLN A 61 -1.51 -6.65 9.53
C GLN A 61 -0.90 -7.26 10.79
N ARG A 62 -0.55 -8.54 10.73
CA ARG A 62 0.26 -9.19 11.77
C ARG A 62 1.63 -8.52 11.84
N HIS A 63 2.11 -8.20 13.04
CA HIS A 63 3.47 -7.69 13.19
C HIS A 63 4.47 -8.83 12.89
N PRO A 64 5.48 -8.64 12.02
CA PRO A 64 6.33 -9.73 11.53
C PRO A 64 7.21 -10.38 12.61
N SER A 65 7.66 -9.59 13.60
CA SER A 65 8.58 -10.05 14.65
C SER A 65 8.06 -9.94 16.09
N LYS A 66 6.91 -9.27 16.32
CA LYS A 66 6.34 -9.05 17.66
C LYS A 66 4.95 -9.71 17.72
N PRO A 67 4.50 -10.21 18.88
CA PRO A 67 3.14 -10.73 19.02
C PRO A 67 2.12 -9.62 18.77
N GLY A 68 0.97 -9.96 18.18
CA GLY A 68 -0.12 -9.03 17.90
C GLY A 68 -0.11 -8.45 16.49
N PHE A 69 -0.83 -7.34 16.32
CA PHE A 69 -1.12 -6.68 15.06
C PHE A 69 -0.62 -5.25 15.08
N VAL A 70 -0.41 -4.68 13.90
CA VAL A 70 0.04 -3.32 13.71
C VAL A 70 -0.85 -2.62 12.70
N ALA A 71 -1.12 -1.35 12.94
CA ALA A 71 -1.76 -0.40 12.05
C ALA A 71 -0.71 0.64 11.65
N CYS A 72 -0.37 0.71 10.36
CA CYS A 72 0.65 1.59 9.81
C CYS A 72 0.08 2.46 8.70
N LEU A 73 0.39 3.75 8.73
CA LEU A 73 0.26 4.63 7.59
C LEU A 73 1.42 4.36 6.62
N VAL A 74 1.11 4.20 5.34
CA VAL A 74 2.05 3.86 4.27
C VAL A 74 1.87 4.85 3.14
N TRP A 75 2.95 5.53 2.76
CA TRP A 75 3.01 6.37 1.57
C TRP A 75 3.82 5.66 0.50
N THR A 76 3.30 5.58 -0.71
CA THR A 76 3.96 5.02 -1.89
C THR A 76 3.75 5.92 -3.11
N GLU A 77 4.67 5.81 -4.08
CA GLU A 77 4.58 6.48 -5.37
C GLU A 77 3.70 5.74 -6.38
N ILE A 78 3.26 4.52 -6.04
CA ILE A 78 2.50 3.65 -6.94
C ILE A 78 1.04 3.59 -6.50
N PHE A 79 0.13 3.77 -7.46
CA PHE A 79 -1.28 3.44 -7.23
C PHE A 79 -1.46 1.92 -7.29
N ILE A 80 -1.83 1.32 -6.17
CA ILE A 80 -1.92 -0.12 -6.00
C ILE A 80 -3.40 -0.49 -6.05
N ASN A 81 -3.75 -1.31 -7.04
CA ASN A 81 -5.11 -1.78 -7.24
C ASN A 81 -5.15 -3.29 -7.54
N GLY A 82 -6.29 -3.91 -7.28
CA GLY A 82 -6.58 -5.32 -7.58
C GLY A 82 -8.02 -5.46 -8.05
N ASP A 83 -8.30 -6.52 -8.81
CA ASP A 83 -9.65 -6.86 -9.25
C ASP A 83 -10.44 -7.67 -8.21
N CYS A 84 -9.75 -8.16 -7.18
CA CYS A 84 -10.32 -8.72 -5.95
C CYS A 84 -9.41 -8.41 -4.75
N PRO A 85 -9.89 -8.54 -3.49
CA PRO A 85 -9.10 -8.27 -2.30
C PRO A 85 -7.78 -9.04 -2.25
N GLU A 86 -7.77 -10.33 -2.60
CA GLU A 86 -6.56 -11.17 -2.52
C GLU A 86 -5.45 -10.63 -3.44
N THR A 87 -5.79 -10.30 -4.68
CA THR A 87 -4.85 -9.69 -5.64
C THR A 87 -4.40 -8.31 -5.15
N LEU A 88 -5.30 -7.52 -4.54
CA LEU A 88 -4.98 -6.20 -3.98
C LEU A 88 -3.93 -6.31 -2.87
N PHE A 89 -4.13 -7.17 -1.88
CA PHE A 89 -3.17 -7.37 -0.78
C PHE A 89 -1.84 -7.95 -1.28
N ALA A 90 -1.86 -8.90 -2.22
CA ALA A 90 -0.63 -9.45 -2.80
C ALA A 90 0.18 -8.36 -3.54
N ARG A 91 -0.49 -7.50 -4.32
CA ARG A 91 0.17 -6.37 -4.99
C ARG A 91 0.66 -5.32 -4.02
N PHE A 92 -0.10 -5.06 -2.95
CA PHE A 92 0.32 -4.15 -1.90
C PHE A 92 1.61 -4.64 -1.23
N HIS A 93 1.65 -5.91 -0.84
CA HIS A 93 2.85 -6.54 -0.29
C HIS A 93 4.03 -6.48 -1.24
N TYR A 94 3.82 -6.79 -2.52
CA TYR A 94 4.86 -6.72 -3.54
C TYR A 94 5.50 -5.33 -3.63
N TRP A 95 4.68 -4.28 -3.77
CA TRP A 95 5.21 -2.93 -3.93
C TRP A 95 5.82 -2.37 -2.65
N VAL A 96 5.17 -2.59 -1.51
CA VAL A 96 5.60 -1.98 -0.25
C VAL A 96 6.72 -2.79 0.41
N LYS A 97 6.63 -4.11 0.45
CA LYS A 97 7.61 -4.96 1.13
C LYS A 97 8.69 -5.46 0.19
N ASP A 98 8.31 -6.15 -0.89
CA ASP A 98 9.32 -6.82 -1.73
C ASP A 98 10.18 -5.79 -2.46
N ARG A 99 9.53 -4.73 -2.98
CA ARG A 99 10.16 -3.64 -3.73
C ARG A 99 10.64 -2.46 -2.86
N LEU A 100 10.30 -2.44 -1.57
CA LEU A 100 10.52 -1.31 -0.65
C LEU A 100 10.03 0.04 -1.19
N ASN A 101 8.91 0.06 -1.92
CA ASN A 101 8.30 1.31 -2.37
C ASN A 101 7.40 1.86 -1.26
N TYR A 102 8.04 2.45 -0.26
CA TYR A 102 7.38 3.25 0.76
C TYR A 102 8.33 4.27 1.36
N GLU A 103 7.76 5.31 1.96
CA GLU A 103 8.52 6.35 2.65
C GLU A 103 8.03 6.54 4.09
N PRO A 104 8.92 6.69 5.08
CA PRO A 104 8.57 7.20 6.40
C PRO A 104 7.92 8.59 6.30
N CYS A 105 7.00 8.90 7.21
CA CYS A 105 6.27 10.17 7.20
C CYS A 105 6.47 10.96 8.49
N THR A 106 6.25 12.27 8.42
CA THR A 106 6.29 13.15 9.59
C THR A 106 5.06 12.95 10.47
N VAL A 107 5.28 13.00 11.78
CA VAL A 107 4.23 12.86 12.80
C VAL A 107 4.22 14.08 13.71
N GLN A 108 3.05 14.41 14.25
CA GLN A 108 2.93 15.48 15.26
C GLN A 108 2.77 14.87 16.65
N TYR A 109 2.13 13.71 16.73
CA TYR A 109 1.91 12.99 17.98
C TYR A 109 2.21 11.50 17.85
N PRO A 110 2.61 10.83 18.96
CA PRO A 110 2.66 9.37 19.00
C PRO A 110 1.31 8.78 18.59
N GLY A 111 1.33 7.84 17.65
CA GLY A 111 0.13 7.17 17.16
C GLY A 111 -0.48 7.78 15.90
N ASP A 112 0.11 8.83 15.34
CA ASP A 112 -0.35 9.48 14.11
C ASP A 112 -0.14 8.64 12.84
N ALA A 113 0.84 7.73 12.85
CA ALA A 113 1.20 6.91 11.70
C ALA A 113 1.43 5.42 12.06
N PHE A 114 1.50 5.07 13.35
CA PHE A 114 1.78 3.71 13.78
C PHE A 114 1.10 3.38 15.10
N HIS A 115 0.42 2.24 15.15
CA HIS A 115 -0.19 1.71 16.36
C HIS A 115 -0.01 0.18 16.43
N HIS A 116 0.55 -0.33 17.53
CA HIS A 116 0.67 -1.77 17.79
C HIS A 116 -0.36 -2.20 18.83
N ALA A 117 -1.02 -3.33 18.61
CA ALA A 117 -2.08 -3.83 19.48
C ALA A 117 -2.08 -5.37 19.58
N PRO A 118 -2.55 -5.96 20.70
CA PRO A 118 -2.63 -7.41 20.85
C PRO A 118 -3.58 -8.12 19.89
N THR A 119 -4.62 -7.44 19.40
CA THR A 119 -5.68 -8.04 18.57
C THR A 119 -5.92 -7.24 17.29
N PHE A 120 -6.41 -7.93 16.25
CA PHE A 120 -6.74 -7.31 14.97
C PHE A 120 -7.78 -6.18 15.14
N ALA A 121 -8.84 -6.41 15.90
CA ALA A 121 -9.89 -5.42 16.15
C ALA A 121 -9.37 -4.14 16.85
N GLN A 122 -8.41 -4.28 17.76
CA GLN A 122 -7.77 -3.13 18.40
C GLN A 122 -6.82 -2.39 17.44
N ALA A 123 -6.10 -3.11 16.59
CA ALA A 123 -5.28 -2.48 15.55
C ALA A 123 -6.15 -1.71 14.53
N VAL A 124 -7.30 -2.26 14.14
CA VAL A 124 -8.31 -1.55 13.31
C VAL A 124 -8.79 -0.27 14.01
N ALA A 125 -9.10 -0.32 15.31
CA ALA A 125 -9.46 0.88 16.07
C ALA A 125 -8.31 1.92 16.10
N GLY A 126 -7.06 1.46 16.20
CA GLY A 126 -5.89 2.33 16.04
C GLY A 126 -5.80 2.96 14.65
N MET A 127 -6.09 2.19 13.59
CA MET A 127 -6.14 2.69 12.22
C MET A 127 -7.22 3.76 12.04
N GLU A 128 -8.38 3.61 12.67
CA GLU A 128 -9.42 4.66 12.64
C GLU A 128 -8.92 5.97 13.24
N VAL A 129 -8.16 5.92 14.34
CA VAL A 129 -7.56 7.11 14.96
C VAL A 129 -6.52 7.73 14.03
N ILE A 130 -5.65 6.91 13.41
CA ILE A 130 -4.68 7.36 12.40
C ILE A 130 -5.40 8.09 11.25
N ILE A 131 -6.44 7.48 10.69
CA ILE A 131 -7.24 8.06 9.60
C ILE A 131 -7.91 9.35 10.05
N GLN A 132 -8.48 9.41 11.25
CA GLN A 132 -9.14 10.62 11.77
C GLN A 132 -8.16 11.79 11.97
N ARG A 133 -6.89 11.50 12.27
CA ARG A 133 -5.82 12.50 12.46
C ARG A 133 -4.98 12.73 11.22
N PHE A 134 -5.27 12.04 10.12
CA PHE A 134 -4.53 12.19 8.88
C PHE A 134 -4.73 13.62 8.36
N ASN A 135 -3.62 14.28 8.04
CA ASN A 135 -3.61 15.59 7.41
C ASN A 135 -2.46 15.61 6.42
N LEU A 136 -2.77 15.73 5.14
CA LEU A 136 -1.81 15.54 4.05
C LEU A 136 -0.61 16.50 4.17
N ASP A 137 -0.89 17.78 4.45
CA ASP A 137 0.12 18.84 4.53
C ASP A 137 1.12 18.63 5.67
N LYS A 138 0.72 17.90 6.71
CA LYS A 138 1.53 17.64 7.91
C LYS A 138 2.26 16.31 7.90
N ARG A 139 2.02 15.46 6.89
CA ARG A 139 2.64 14.12 6.78
C ARG A 139 3.85 14.12 5.86
N TRP A 140 4.11 15.24 5.20
CA TRP A 140 5.29 15.45 4.37
C TRP A 140 6.52 15.78 5.22
N PRO A 141 7.69 15.17 4.93
CA PRO A 141 8.94 15.77 5.38
C PRO A 141 9.07 17.16 4.72
N PRO A 142 9.15 18.25 5.49
CA PRO A 142 9.45 19.56 4.92
C PRO A 142 10.84 19.55 4.27
N ASP A 143 11.05 20.39 3.26
CA ASP A 143 12.37 20.58 2.62
C ASP A 143 13.46 20.95 3.65
N GLU A 144 13.05 21.56 4.77
CA GLU A 144 13.85 21.77 5.98
C GLU A 144 13.59 20.64 6.99
N MET A 145 14.18 19.48 6.75
CA MET A 145 13.96 18.21 7.48
C MET A 145 14.24 18.24 9.01
N ASP A 146 14.72 19.35 9.58
CA ASP A 146 15.44 19.31 10.85
C ASP A 146 14.59 19.48 12.13
N THR A 147 13.27 19.65 12.03
CA THR A 147 12.45 19.97 13.23
C THR A 147 11.26 19.07 13.51
N GLN A 148 10.80 18.24 12.56
CA GLN A 148 9.61 17.40 12.77
C GLN A 148 9.99 15.93 13.02
N PRO A 149 9.40 15.28 14.03
CA PRO A 149 9.67 13.86 14.26
C PRO A 149 9.12 13.02 13.10
N VAL A 150 9.86 11.98 12.74
CA VAL A 150 9.53 11.05 11.64
C VAL A 150 9.20 9.67 12.22
N GLU A 151 8.18 9.01 11.67
CA GLU A 151 7.78 7.66 12.06
C GLU A 151 8.64 6.60 11.37
N PHE A 152 9.66 6.10 12.05
CA PHE A 152 10.54 5.04 11.52
C PHE A 152 10.07 3.61 11.86
N ARG A 153 9.05 3.41 12.70
CA ARG A 153 8.61 2.04 13.06
C ARG A 153 7.99 1.27 11.89
N ILE A 154 7.70 1.95 10.78
CA ILE A 154 7.35 1.30 9.51
C ILE A 154 8.47 0.36 9.01
N LEU A 155 9.74 0.66 9.33
CA LEU A 155 10.90 -0.17 9.00
C LEU A 155 10.87 -1.53 9.74
N ASP A 156 10.34 -1.57 10.97
CA ASP A 156 10.17 -2.82 11.74
C ASP A 156 9.15 -3.77 11.08
N VAL A 157 8.33 -3.24 10.17
CA VAL A 157 7.23 -3.95 9.53
C VAL A 157 7.59 -4.40 8.11
N TYR A 158 8.19 -3.53 7.31
CA TYR A 158 8.51 -3.83 5.90
C TYR A 158 10.00 -4.09 5.64
N GLY A 159 10.89 -3.71 6.55
CA GLY A 159 12.34 -3.91 6.41
C GLY A 159 13.03 -2.87 5.54
N MET A 160 14.36 -2.95 5.47
CA MET A 160 15.21 -2.03 4.69
C MET A 160 15.91 -2.72 3.50
N GLU A 161 15.74 -4.04 3.39
CA GLU A 161 16.31 -4.85 2.32
C GLU A 161 15.22 -5.42 1.46
N ASN A 162 15.47 -5.40 0.16
CA ASN A 162 14.50 -5.74 -0.84
C ASN A 162 14.68 -7.18 -1.32
N ILE A 163 13.65 -7.76 -1.94
CA ILE A 163 13.65 -9.18 -2.33
C ILE A 163 13.97 -9.30 -3.82
N LYS A 164 15.24 -9.13 -4.16
CA LYS A 164 15.77 -9.45 -5.50
C LYS A 164 16.27 -10.88 -5.56
N ASP A 165 16.21 -11.48 -6.75
CA ASP A 165 16.88 -12.75 -7.02
C ASP A 165 18.40 -12.58 -7.17
N ALA A 166 19.10 -13.68 -7.43
CA ALA A 166 20.56 -13.70 -7.58
C ALA A 166 21.06 -12.84 -8.76
N ASP A 167 20.21 -12.58 -9.75
CA ASP A 167 20.49 -11.76 -10.92
C ASP A 167 20.12 -10.27 -10.69
N GLY A 168 19.62 -9.93 -9.49
CA GLY A 168 19.21 -8.58 -9.13
C GLY A 168 17.84 -8.18 -9.70
N CYS A 169 17.08 -9.14 -10.23
CA CYS A 169 15.74 -8.93 -10.75
C CYS A 169 14.70 -9.05 -9.62
N TRP A 170 13.62 -8.30 -9.76
CA TRP A 170 12.48 -8.40 -8.86
C TRP A 170 11.61 -9.59 -9.25
N PRO A 171 10.91 -10.23 -8.29
CA PRO A 171 9.85 -11.15 -8.64
C PRO A 171 8.82 -10.47 -9.55
N PRO A 172 8.08 -11.24 -10.37
CA PRO A 172 7.01 -10.68 -11.17
C PRO A 172 5.91 -10.11 -10.25
N VAL A 173 5.30 -9.00 -10.68
CA VAL A 173 4.16 -8.41 -9.97
C VAL A 173 3.04 -9.46 -9.88
N PRO A 174 2.42 -9.68 -8.71
CA PRO A 174 1.31 -10.60 -8.58
C PRO A 174 0.17 -10.28 -9.55
N MET A 175 -0.12 -11.25 -10.43
CA MET A 175 -1.23 -11.25 -11.35
C MET A 175 -2.32 -12.19 -10.84
N ARG A 176 -3.58 -11.93 -11.21
CA ARG A 176 -4.66 -12.84 -10.88
C ARG A 176 -4.36 -14.21 -11.48
N VAL A 177 -4.32 -15.24 -10.63
CA VAL A 177 -4.33 -16.62 -11.10
C VAL A 177 -5.76 -16.92 -11.53
N VAL A 178 -6.06 -16.74 -12.81
CA VAL A 178 -7.26 -17.32 -13.40
C VAL A 178 -6.98 -18.80 -13.48
N SER A 179 -7.58 -19.61 -12.60
CA SER A 179 -7.51 -21.06 -12.68
C SER A 179 -8.02 -21.50 -14.05
N GLY A 180 -7.11 -21.80 -14.98
CA GLY A 180 -7.48 -22.32 -16.30
C GLY A 180 -6.49 -22.20 -17.45
N ILE A 181 -5.47 -21.33 -17.40
CA ILE A 181 -4.44 -21.30 -18.47
C ILE A 181 -3.08 -21.01 -17.85
N VAL A 182 -2.22 -22.03 -17.82
CA VAL A 182 -0.77 -21.82 -17.75
C VAL A 182 -0.37 -21.31 -19.13
N GLU A 183 -0.28 -19.99 -19.30
CA GLU A 183 0.57 -19.48 -20.38
C GLU A 183 2.00 -19.52 -19.85
N GLU A 184 2.78 -20.46 -20.38
CA GLU A 184 4.23 -20.46 -20.22
C GLU A 184 4.78 -19.08 -20.62
N PRO A 185 5.84 -18.59 -19.94
CA PRO A 185 6.49 -17.37 -20.36
C PRO A 185 7.04 -17.58 -21.77
N ALA A 186 6.53 -16.80 -22.73
CA ALA A 186 7.04 -16.81 -24.09
C ALA A 186 8.51 -16.37 -24.06
N GLU A 187 9.41 -17.35 -24.13
CA GLU A 187 10.81 -17.13 -24.47
C GLU A 187 10.89 -16.28 -25.75
N SER A 188 11.60 -15.15 -25.65
CA SER A 188 12.32 -14.50 -26.74
C SER A 188 11.60 -14.43 -28.10
N ARG A 189 10.52 -13.67 -28.21
CA ARG A 189 10.10 -13.15 -29.52
C ARG A 189 10.72 -11.77 -29.74
N THR A 190 11.84 -11.80 -30.43
CA THR A 190 12.51 -10.69 -31.10
C THR A 190 11.54 -9.59 -31.56
N CYS A 191 11.85 -8.33 -31.21
CA CYS A 191 11.17 -7.15 -31.74
C CYS A 191 11.16 -7.20 -33.28
N PRO A 192 10.00 -7.20 -33.95
CA PRO A 192 9.97 -6.91 -35.37
C PRO A 192 10.29 -5.42 -35.55
N ARG A 193 11.45 -5.14 -36.17
CA ARG A 193 11.78 -3.81 -36.69
C ARG A 193 10.68 -3.41 -37.69
N LEU A 194 9.84 -2.44 -37.30
CA LEU A 194 8.96 -1.75 -38.23
C LEU A 194 9.83 -0.88 -39.16
N PHE A 195 10.13 -1.40 -40.34
CA PHE A 195 10.57 -0.60 -41.47
C PHE A 195 9.36 0.18 -41.99
N VAL A 196 9.35 1.50 -41.76
CA VAL A 196 8.42 2.41 -42.43
C VAL A 196 9.05 2.80 -43.76
N SER A 197 8.57 2.23 -44.86
CA SER A 197 8.89 2.70 -46.21
C SER A 197 8.09 3.98 -46.49
N LEU A 198 8.78 5.11 -46.66
CA LEU A 198 8.19 6.33 -47.23
C LEU A 198 8.02 6.14 -48.75
N PRO A 199 6.92 6.62 -49.36
CA PRO A 199 6.75 6.56 -50.81
C PRO A 199 7.66 7.62 -51.48
N PRO A 200 8.15 7.36 -52.71
CA PRO A 200 9.01 8.29 -53.44
C PRO A 200 8.21 9.49 -54.00
N PRO A 201 8.90 10.59 -54.35
CA PRO A 201 8.29 11.82 -54.85
C PRO A 201 7.61 11.69 -56.22
#